data_AF-A0A3G8WKS6-F1
#
_entry.id   AF-A0A3G8WKS6-F1
#
_cell.length_a   1.000
_cell.length_b   1.000
_cell.length_c   1.000
_cell.angle_alpha   90.00
_cell.angle_beta   90.00
_cell.angle_gamma   90.00
#
_symmetry.space_group_name_H-M   'P 1'
#
loop_
_entity.id
_entity.type
_entity.pdbx_description
1 polymer ?
#
loop_
_entity_poly.entity_id
_entity_poly.type
_entity_poly.pdbx_seq_one_letter_code
_entity_poly.pdbx_strand_id
1 'polypeptide(L)'
;MLKNKVRTYSVHQSAPQLALYILSRGRNAGKPMLEPCPNCFILYVRDREELETWYWTFYAFWKHGFFHPHLCGSVIEMLRLCDLKTLMRNFIQPAFERATENPAMVNKIKATWELEQKIHQQAQAVEDLRNSLVRQYYLNN
;
A
#
# COMPACT_ATOMS: atom_id res chain seq x y z
N MET A 1 17.27 -15.72 4.59
CA MET A 1 15.90 -16.29 4.70
C MET A 1 14.92 -15.17 5.00
N LEU A 2 13.63 -15.32 4.67
CA LEU A 2 12.61 -14.34 5.09
C LEU A 2 12.43 -14.40 6.60
N LYS A 3 12.50 -13.25 7.27
CA LYS A 3 12.28 -13.15 8.72
C LYS A 3 10.81 -13.33 9.09
N ASN A 4 9.90 -12.73 8.32
CA ASN A 4 8.46 -12.76 8.60
C ASN A 4 7.75 -13.83 7.77
N LYS A 5 6.76 -14.49 8.38
CA LYS A 5 5.90 -15.45 7.69
C LYS A 5 4.93 -14.71 6.76
N VAL A 6 4.84 -15.19 5.52
CA VAL A 6 3.90 -14.68 4.50
C VAL A 6 3.15 -15.82 3.82
N ARG A 7 1.84 -15.65 3.69
CA ARG A 7 0.95 -16.57 2.97
C ARG A 7 -0.16 -15.82 2.24
N THR A 8 -0.90 -16.52 1.39
CA THR A 8 -2.16 -16.02 0.85
C THR A 8 -3.21 -15.95 1.96
N TYR A 9 -3.96 -14.84 2.00
CA TYR A 9 -5.07 -14.71 2.92
C TYR A 9 -6.19 -15.70 2.55
N SER A 10 -6.83 -16.26 3.57
CA SER A 10 -7.98 -17.16 3.43
C SER A 10 -8.90 -16.91 4.61
N VAL A 11 -10.18 -16.69 4.33
CA VAL A 11 -11.22 -16.38 5.33
C VAL A 11 -11.39 -17.55 6.32
N HIS A 12 -11.13 -18.78 5.88
CA HIS A 12 -11.25 -19.98 6.71
C HIS A 12 -10.06 -20.22 7.64
N GLN A 13 -8.97 -19.45 7.49
CA GLN A 13 -7.79 -19.58 8.34
C GLN A 13 -7.73 -18.43 9.32
N SER A 14 -7.47 -18.73 10.60
CA SER A 14 -7.26 -17.70 11.61
C SER A 14 -6.15 -16.72 11.20
N ALA A 15 -6.47 -15.44 11.30
CA ALA A 15 -5.50 -14.36 11.17
C ALA A 15 -4.84 -14.13 12.54
N PRO A 16 -3.54 -13.79 12.59
CA PRO A 16 -2.90 -13.35 13.82
C PRO A 16 -3.51 -12.02 14.27
N GLN A 17 -3.33 -11.68 15.54
CA GLN A 17 -3.81 -10.42 16.12
C GLN A 17 -3.21 -9.20 15.42
N LEU A 18 -1.96 -9.29 14.97
CA LEU A 18 -1.26 -8.25 14.22
C LEU A 18 -0.79 -8.81 12.88
N ALA A 19 -1.31 -8.22 11.82
CA ALA A 19 -0.96 -8.58 10.45
C ALA A 19 -0.99 -7.36 9.54
N LEU A 20 -0.14 -7.39 8.52
CA LEU A 20 -0.26 -6.49 7.37
C LEU A 20 -0.86 -7.26 6.20
N TYR A 21 -1.79 -6.64 5.49
CA TYR A 21 -2.38 -7.21 4.28
C TYR A 21 -1.80 -6.52 3.04
N ILE A 22 -1.39 -7.30 2.04
CA ILE A 22 -0.80 -6.77 0.80
C ILE A 22 -1.67 -7.19 -0.37
N LEU A 23 -2.22 -6.24 -1.12
CA LEU A 23 -3.05 -6.57 -2.28
C LEU A 23 -2.25 -7.35 -3.33
N SER A 24 -2.82 -8.41 -3.90
CA SER A 24 -2.11 -9.27 -4.87
C SER A 24 -2.53 -9.07 -6.32
N ARG A 25 -3.66 -8.38 -6.59
CA ARG A 25 -4.26 -8.25 -7.94
C ARG A 25 -4.38 -6.80 -8.39
N GLY A 26 -4.41 -6.64 -9.71
CA GLY A 26 -4.67 -5.39 -10.42
C GLY A 26 -3.52 -4.39 -10.29
N ARG A 27 -3.76 -3.17 -10.78
CA ARG A 27 -2.76 -2.09 -10.78
C ARG A 27 -2.36 -1.60 -9.38
N ASN A 28 -3.12 -2.03 -8.36
CA ASN A 28 -2.87 -1.76 -6.95
C ASN A 28 -2.09 -2.90 -6.24
N ALA A 29 -1.63 -3.93 -6.97
CA ALA A 29 -0.83 -5.00 -6.39
C ALA A 29 0.39 -4.43 -5.66
N GLY A 30 0.66 -4.98 -4.47
CA GLY A 30 1.69 -4.49 -3.54
C GLY A 30 1.21 -3.43 -2.55
N LYS A 31 -0.01 -2.89 -2.70
CA LYS A 31 -0.58 -1.91 -1.77
C LYS A 31 -0.73 -2.50 -0.37
N PRO A 32 -0.17 -1.86 0.68
CA PRO A 32 -0.39 -2.26 2.06
C PRO A 32 -1.78 -1.83 2.58
N MET A 33 -2.39 -2.67 3.40
CA MET A 33 -3.71 -2.48 4.00
C MET A 33 -3.70 -3.02 5.44
N LEU A 34 -4.48 -2.38 6.31
CA LEU A 34 -4.64 -2.81 7.71
C LEU A 34 -5.82 -3.78 7.89
N GLU A 35 -6.71 -3.84 6.91
CA GLU A 35 -7.85 -4.75 6.88
C GLU A 35 -7.69 -5.80 5.78
N PRO A 36 -8.18 -7.04 6.01
CA PRO A 36 -8.14 -8.08 4.99
C PRO A 36 -9.09 -7.77 3.83
N CYS A 37 -8.73 -8.24 2.64
CA CYS A 37 -9.65 -8.24 1.50
C CYS A 37 -9.45 -9.50 0.64
N PRO A 38 -10.41 -9.83 -0.25
CA PRO A 38 -10.19 -10.86 -1.25
C PRO A 38 -8.94 -10.57 -2.08
N ASN A 39 -8.16 -11.59 -2.38
CA ASN A 39 -6.92 -11.48 -3.15
C ASN A 39 -5.84 -10.61 -2.49
N CYS A 40 -5.62 -10.76 -1.18
CA CYS A 40 -4.43 -10.24 -0.52
C CYS A 40 -3.52 -11.35 0.02
N PHE A 41 -2.26 -10.98 0.25
CA PHE A 41 -1.35 -11.72 1.10
C PHE A 41 -1.49 -11.22 2.54
N ILE A 42 -1.10 -12.07 3.48
CA ILE A 42 -0.99 -11.73 4.88
C ILE A 42 0.46 -11.90 5.34
N LEU A 43 1.00 -10.84 5.91
CA LEU A 43 2.32 -10.76 6.52
C LEU A 43 2.14 -10.74 8.04
N TYR A 44 2.81 -11.68 8.71
CA TYR A 44 2.76 -11.80 10.17
C TYR A 44 3.76 -10.83 10.79
N VAL A 45 3.30 -10.09 11.79
CA VAL A 45 4.05 -9.02 12.43
C VAL A 45 4.01 -9.22 13.95
N ARG A 46 5.09 -8.85 14.66
CA ARG A 46 5.26 -9.10 16.09
C ARG A 46 4.55 -8.05 16.95
N ASP A 47 4.64 -6.79 16.56
CA ASP A 47 4.14 -5.66 17.33
C ASP A 47 3.68 -4.50 16.41
N ARG A 48 3.16 -3.42 17.02
CA ARG A 48 2.59 -2.27 16.29
C ARG A 48 3.65 -1.41 15.62
N GLU A 49 4.84 -1.31 16.19
CA GLU A 49 5.94 -0.51 15.63
C GLU A 49 6.48 -1.18 14.35
N GLU A 50 6.62 -2.51 14.41
CA GLU A 50 6.97 -3.32 13.26
C GLU A 50 5.89 -3.23 12.17
N LEU A 51 4.61 -3.21 12.56
CA LEU A 51 3.47 -3.10 11.63
C LEU A 51 3.51 -1.78 10.88
N GLU A 52 3.73 -0.69 11.60
CA GLU A 52 3.84 0.64 11.00
C GLU A 52 5.02 0.72 10.04
N THR A 53 6.18 0.22 10.44
CA THR A 53 7.38 0.24 9.58
C THR A 53 7.18 -0.59 8.32
N TRP A 54 6.59 -1.80 8.44
CA TRP A 54 6.24 -2.61 7.28
C TRP A 54 5.22 -1.93 6.38
N TYR A 55 4.18 -1.30 6.95
CA TYR A 55 3.16 -0.56 6.20
C TYR A 55 3.82 0.50 5.32
N TRP A 56 4.64 1.39 5.90
CA TRP A 56 5.26 2.48 5.16
C TRP A 56 6.34 2.01 4.18
N THR A 57 7.03 0.90 4.48
CA THR A 57 7.97 0.27 3.55
C THR A 57 7.22 -0.22 2.30
N PHE A 58 6.16 -1.02 2.47
CA PHE A 58 5.36 -1.48 1.33
C PHE A 58 4.68 -0.32 0.60
N TYR A 59 4.22 0.69 1.33
CA TYR A 59 3.61 1.89 0.75
C TYR A 59 4.57 2.59 -0.21
N ALA A 60 5.84 2.77 0.19
CA ALA A 60 6.84 3.40 -0.66
C ALA A 60 7.09 2.61 -1.96
N PHE A 61 7.27 1.28 -1.87
CA PHE A 61 7.44 0.44 -3.06
C PHE A 61 6.20 0.45 -3.96
N TRP A 62 5.01 0.38 -3.38
CA TRP A 62 3.75 0.43 -4.12
C TRP A 62 3.55 1.76 -4.83
N LYS A 63 3.75 2.87 -4.12
CA LYS A 63 3.59 4.22 -4.66
C LYS A 63 4.59 4.51 -5.78
N HIS A 64 5.81 3.97 -5.68
CA HIS A 64 6.81 4.02 -6.75
C HIS A 64 6.43 3.17 -7.99
N GLY A 65 5.48 2.23 -7.88
CA GLY A 65 5.16 1.28 -8.96
C GLY A 65 6.15 0.12 -9.08
N PHE A 66 6.95 -0.15 -8.04
CA PHE A 66 7.97 -1.20 -8.04
C PHE A 66 7.42 -2.59 -8.41
N PHE A 67 6.17 -2.88 -8.06
CA PHE A 67 5.58 -4.18 -8.31
C PHE A 67 5.12 -4.38 -9.75
N HIS A 68 4.89 -3.31 -10.53
CA HIS A 68 4.30 -3.40 -11.88
C HIS A 68 5.10 -4.31 -12.84
N PRO A 69 6.44 -4.22 -12.92
CA PRO A 69 7.22 -5.12 -13.79
C PRO A 69 7.20 -6.59 -13.36
N HIS A 70 6.76 -6.88 -12.13
CA HIS A 70 6.71 -8.22 -11.56
C HIS A 70 5.32 -8.84 -11.58
N LEU A 71 4.33 -8.12 -12.12
CA LEU A 71 2.98 -8.66 -12.27
C LEU A 71 2.91 -9.60 -13.48
N CYS A 72 2.04 -10.59 -13.40
CA CYS A 72 1.78 -11.55 -14.46
C CYS A 72 0.28 -11.65 -14.75
N GLY A 73 -0.08 -12.21 -15.90
CA GLY A 73 -1.47 -12.36 -16.33
C GLY A 73 -1.85 -11.35 -17.40
N SER A 74 -2.65 -11.77 -18.38
CA SER A 74 -3.01 -10.97 -19.55
C SER A 74 -4.25 -10.11 -19.35
N VAL A 75 -5.26 -10.65 -18.66
CA VAL A 75 -6.54 -9.95 -18.41
C VAL A 75 -6.53 -9.19 -17.09
N ILE A 76 -6.03 -9.84 -16.03
CA ILE A 76 -5.87 -9.24 -14.70
C ILE A 76 -4.46 -9.52 -14.22
N GLU A 77 -3.68 -8.45 -14.12
CA GLU A 77 -2.33 -8.48 -13.56
C GLU A 77 -2.36 -8.97 -12.10
N MET A 78 -1.42 -9.83 -11.74
CA MET A 78 -1.32 -10.41 -10.40
C MET A 78 0.14 -10.58 -10.00
N LEU A 79 0.44 -10.24 -8.75
CA LEU A 79 1.68 -10.60 -8.08
C LEU A 79 1.52 -12.00 -7.47
N ARG A 80 2.38 -12.96 -7.82
CA ARG A 80 2.32 -14.31 -7.22
C ARG A 80 3.01 -14.31 -5.85
N LEU A 81 2.61 -15.25 -4.99
CA LEU A 81 3.23 -15.38 -3.66
C LEU A 81 4.72 -15.72 -3.73
N CYS A 82 5.15 -16.56 -4.69
CA CYS A 82 6.55 -16.90 -4.88
C CYS A 82 7.40 -15.68 -5.29
N ASP A 83 6.85 -14.83 -6.15
CA ASP A 83 7.49 -13.61 -6.62
C ASP A 83 7.58 -12.61 -5.48
N LEU A 84 6.48 -12.36 -4.76
CA LEU A 84 6.48 -11.52 -3.56
C LEU A 84 7.53 -11.98 -2.55
N LYS A 85 7.60 -13.28 -2.23
CA LYS A 85 8.59 -13.81 -1.30
C LYS A 85 10.02 -13.54 -1.77
N THR A 86 10.27 -13.59 -3.09
CA THR A 86 11.58 -13.31 -3.67
C THR A 86 11.92 -11.83 -3.61
N LEU A 87 10.98 -10.96 -3.99
CA LEU A 87 11.12 -9.50 -3.86
C LEU A 87 11.34 -9.08 -2.41
N MET A 88 10.64 -9.72 -1.47
CA MET A 88 10.82 -9.46 -0.06
C MET A 88 12.23 -9.80 0.42
N ARG A 89 12.78 -10.96 0.03
CA ARG A 89 14.15 -11.33 0.41
C ARG A 89 15.20 -10.37 -0.13
N ASN A 90 15.02 -9.95 -1.38
CA ASN A 90 16.08 -9.26 -2.12
C ASN A 90 16.04 -7.74 -1.93
N PHE A 91 14.85 -7.15 -1.77
CA PHE A 91 14.68 -5.69 -1.80
C PHE A 91 13.91 -5.15 -0.60
N ILE A 92 12.76 -5.74 -0.28
CA ILE A 92 11.83 -5.13 0.70
C ILE A 92 12.32 -5.33 2.13
N GLN A 93 12.82 -6.52 2.48
CA GLN A 93 13.35 -6.77 3.83
C GLN A 93 14.60 -5.93 4.14
N PRO A 94 15.61 -5.81 3.25
CA PRO A 94 16.71 -4.87 3.47
C PRO A 94 16.25 -3.41 3.60
N ALA A 95 15.22 -2.99 2.85
CA ALA A 95 14.67 -1.65 2.97
C ALA A 95 13.94 -1.43 4.31
N PHE A 96 13.20 -2.44 4.77
CA PHE A 96 12.58 -2.45 6.08
C PHE A 96 13.62 -2.34 7.20
N GLU A 97 14.69 -3.14 7.14
CA GLU A 97 15.77 -3.11 8.14
C GLU A 97 16.41 -1.72 8.24
N ARG A 98 16.70 -1.07 7.09
CA ARG A 98 17.16 0.32 7.07
C ARG A 98 16.14 1.32 7.62
N ALA A 99 14.85 1.09 7.37
CA ALA A 99 13.78 1.95 7.88
C ALA A 99 13.61 1.81 9.41
N THR A 100 13.84 0.61 9.96
CA THR A 100 13.88 0.36 11.40
C THR A 100 15.09 1.06 12.05
N GLU A 101 16.26 0.99 11.42
CA GLU A 101 17.47 1.67 11.90
C GLU A 101 17.39 3.20 11.80
N ASN A 102 16.65 3.71 10.81
CA ASN A 102 16.49 5.14 10.57
C ASN A 102 15.00 5.55 10.46
N PRO A 103 14.36 5.83 11.61
CA PRO A 103 12.95 6.26 11.66
C PRO A 103 12.65 7.52 10.83
N ALA A 104 13.66 8.36 10.55
CA ALA A 104 13.48 9.55 9.73
C ALA A 104 13.08 9.19 8.28
N MET A 105 13.44 8.01 7.77
CA MET A 105 13.00 7.55 6.45
C MET A 105 11.47 7.37 6.42
N VAL A 106 10.91 6.68 7.41
CA VAL A 106 9.47 6.46 7.53
C VAL A 106 8.73 7.79 7.69
N ASN A 107 9.25 8.69 8.52
CA ASN A 107 8.65 10.00 8.75
C ASN A 107 8.62 10.87 7.48
N LYS A 108 9.67 10.82 6.65
CA LYS A 108 9.66 11.52 5.35
C LYS A 108 8.60 10.97 4.41
N ILE A 109 8.47 9.64 4.32
CA ILE A 109 7.43 9.00 3.48
C ILE A 109 6.03 9.39 3.96
N LYS A 110 5.79 9.36 5.28
CA LYS A 110 4.54 9.82 5.90
C LYS A 110 4.23 11.28 5.56
N ALA A 111 5.19 12.18 5.74
CA ALA A 111 5.03 13.60 5.45
C ALA A 111 4.70 13.85 3.97
N THR A 112 5.32 13.09 3.05
CA THR A 112 4.96 13.15 1.63
C THR A 112 3.52 12.68 1.39
N TRP A 113 3.11 11.57 2.00
CA TRP A 113 1.73 11.09 1.88
C TRP A 113 0.71 12.12 2.43
N GLU A 114 0.97 12.73 3.58
CA GLU A 114 0.11 13.78 4.14
C GLU A 114 -0.01 14.99 3.21
N LEU A 115 1.10 15.41 2.59
CA LEU A 115 1.09 16.49 1.62
C LEU A 115 0.27 16.13 0.37
N GLU A 116 0.39 14.89 -0.13
CA GLU A 116 -0.45 14.39 -1.22
C GLU A 116 -1.95 14.45 -0.88
N GLN A 117 -2.33 14.06 0.35
CA GLN A 117 -3.72 14.15 0.79
C GLN A 117 -4.23 15.59 0.83
N LYS A 118 -3.43 16.53 1.34
CA LYS A 118 -3.80 17.96 1.36
C LYS A 118 -3.98 18.52 -0.04
N ILE A 119 -3.09 18.19 -0.97
CA ILE A 119 -3.20 18.62 -2.38
C ILE A 119 -4.47 18.03 -3.01
N HIS A 120 -4.79 16.78 -2.73
CA HIS A 120 -6.01 16.16 -3.25
C HIS A 120 -7.28 16.84 -2.74
N GLN A 121 -7.34 17.19 -1.45
CA GLN A 121 -8.45 17.93 -0.86
C GLN A 121 -8.60 19.32 -1.48
N GLN A 122 -7.48 20.03 -1.70
CA GLN A 122 -7.50 21.33 -2.38
C GLN A 122 -8.01 21.23 -3.82
N ALA A 123 -7.60 20.20 -4.56
CA ALA A 123 -8.08 19.96 -5.92
C ALA A 123 -9.59 19.69 -5.95
N GLN A 124 -10.12 18.91 -5.00
CA GLN A 124 -11.56 18.67 -4.85
C GLN A 124 -12.33 19.97 -4.56
N ALA A 125 -11.82 20.81 -3.65
CA ALA A 125 -12.45 22.09 -3.34
C ALA A 125 -12.53 23.03 -4.56
N VAL A 126 -11.49 23.03 -5.41
CA VAL A 126 -11.49 23.79 -6.67
C VAL A 126 -12.52 23.24 -7.66
N GLU A 127 -12.65 21.91 -7.75
CA GLU A 127 -13.66 21.26 -8.57
C GLU A 127 -15.09 21.61 -8.12
N ASP A 128 -15.34 21.59 -6.80
CA ASP A 128 -16.64 21.95 -6.23
C ASP A 128 -16.98 23.42 -6.48
N LEU A 129 -16.01 24.32 -6.32
CA LEU A 129 -16.17 25.73 -6.65
C LEU A 129 -16.53 25.92 -8.12
N ARG A 130 -15.80 25.28 -9.04
CA ARG A 130 -16.10 25.33 -10.48
C ARG A 130 -17.54 24.86 -10.75
N ASN A 131 -17.94 23.74 -10.16
CA ASN A 131 -19.28 23.18 -10.34
C ASN A 131 -20.37 24.12 -9.79
N SER A 132 -20.11 24.77 -8.65
CA SER A 132 -21.01 25.77 -8.06
C SER A 132 -21.18 27.00 -8.96
N LEU A 133 -20.07 27.54 -9.48
CA LEU A 133 -20.10 28.69 -10.39
C LEU A 133 -20.90 28.37 -11.66
N VAL A 134 -20.70 27.17 -12.23
CA VAL A 134 -21.47 26.75 -13.41
C VAL A 134 -22.96 26.71 -13.10
N ARG A 135 -23.34 26.15 -11.95
CA ARG A 135 -24.75 26.12 -11.52
C ARG A 135 -25.32 27.52 -11.36
N GLN A 136 -24.60 28.39 -10.67
CA GLN A 136 -25.05 29.76 -10.38
C GLN A 136 -25.24 30.60 -11.65
N TYR A 137 -24.30 30.55 -12.59
CA TYR A 137 -24.32 31.46 -13.74
C TYR A 137 -25.02 30.91 -14.99
N TYR A 138 -25.05 29.59 -15.17
CA TYR A 138 -25.52 28.99 -16.42
C TYR A 138 -26.72 28.06 -16.27
N LEU A 139 -26.99 27.52 -15.07
CA LEU A 139 -28.02 26.49 -14.88
C LEU A 139 -29.18 26.92 -13.99
N ASN A 140 -29.07 28.04 -13.28
CA ASN A 140 -30.20 28.64 -12.57
C ASN A 140 -30.96 29.56 -13.55
N ASN A 141 -32.18 29.16 -13.92
CA ASN A 141 -33.20 30.02 -14.53
C ASN A 141 -33.91 30.85 -13.46
#